data_AF-A0A354ED59-F1
#
_entry.id   AF-A0A354ED59-F1
#
_cell.length_a   1.000
_cell.length_b   1.000
_cell.length_c   1.000
_cell.angle_alpha   90.00
_cell.angle_beta   90.00
_cell.angle_gamma   90.00
#
_symmetry.space_group_name_H-M   'P 1'
#
loop_
_entity.id
_entity.type
_entity.pdbx_description
1 polymer ?
#
loop_
_entity_poly.entity_id
_entity_poly.type
_entity_poly.pdbx_seq_one_letter_code
_entity_poly.pdbx_strand_id
1 'polypeptide(L)'
;MKMNTKILCAFGAAACVGMLFSVVGMADPPAGASAPATKVEAYDEDTYGPEKDIVWNKPVPRVLFSHKIHTMDAGLSCDSCHDDIFTMEAGAAESKEDFTMASFKDGNYCGACHDGSTAFDANSPEKCASCHTPPGTIVFTKPVKAVVFDHKEHVNDFGFNCTSCHSDLFKMIIGDAEKNEKEFIMEALYQKKYCGACHDGEQAFASNTRCNTCHIGVLGFDRMFGNANAEKEKGRH
;
A
#
# COMPACT_ATOMS: atom_id res chain seq x y z
N MET A 1 -0.74 -28.95 38.46
CA MET A 1 -0.54 -27.80 39.39
C MET A 1 -0.47 -26.52 38.57
N LYS A 2 -1.59 -25.80 38.43
CA LYS A 2 -1.67 -24.34 38.33
C LYS A 2 -3.15 -23.94 38.31
N MET A 3 -3.46 -22.98 39.16
CA MET A 3 -4.78 -22.69 39.70
C MET A 3 -5.66 -21.89 38.75
N ASN A 4 -6.94 -22.19 38.84
CA ASN A 4 -8.07 -21.43 38.34
C ASN A 4 -8.59 -20.60 39.52
N THR A 5 -8.69 -19.27 39.41
CA THR A 5 -9.31 -18.45 40.48
C THR A 5 -10.23 -17.39 39.91
N LYS A 6 -11.37 -17.31 40.59
CA LYS A 6 -12.66 -16.75 40.22
C LYS A 6 -12.74 -15.22 40.34
N ILE A 7 -13.65 -14.71 39.53
CA ILE A 7 -14.46 -13.50 39.68
C ILE A 7 -14.92 -13.29 41.13
N LEU A 8 -14.75 -12.07 41.65
CA LEU A 8 -15.55 -11.52 42.74
C LEU A 8 -15.90 -10.05 42.43
N CYS A 9 -17.20 -9.79 42.32
CA CYS A 9 -17.80 -8.47 42.41
C CYS A 9 -17.71 -7.97 43.86
N ALA A 10 -17.39 -6.69 44.04
CA ALA A 10 -17.65 -5.98 45.29
C ALA A 10 -18.26 -4.60 44.98
N PHE A 11 -19.50 -4.43 45.44
CA PHE A 11 -20.21 -3.17 45.52
C PHE A 11 -19.48 -2.23 46.50
N GLY A 12 -19.27 -0.99 46.10
CA GLY A 12 -18.76 0.08 46.96
C GLY A 12 -19.42 1.41 46.59
N ALA A 13 -20.49 1.73 47.30
CA ALA A 13 -21.12 3.05 47.27
C ALA A 13 -20.19 4.09 47.90
N ALA A 14 -19.98 5.22 47.22
CA ALA A 14 -19.33 6.38 47.79
C ALA A 14 -20.08 7.64 47.36
N ALA A 15 -20.28 8.51 48.35
CA ALA A 15 -21.28 9.55 48.41
C ALA A 15 -21.10 10.70 47.42
N CYS A 16 -22.23 11.20 46.92
CA CYS A 16 -22.35 12.49 46.26
C CYS A 16 -22.05 13.61 47.26
N VAL A 17 -20.95 14.33 47.06
CA VAL A 17 -20.74 15.66 47.64
C VAL A 17 -20.90 16.66 46.51
N GLY A 18 -21.96 17.46 46.59
CA GLY A 18 -22.26 18.51 45.63
C GLY A 18 -21.20 19.61 45.66
N MET A 19 -20.55 19.82 44.53
CA MET A 19 -19.95 21.11 44.20
C MET A 19 -20.94 21.88 43.32
N LEU A 20 -21.51 22.91 43.92
CA LEU A 20 -22.22 23.99 43.23
C LEU A 20 -21.21 24.73 42.34
N PHE A 21 -21.15 24.38 41.06
CA PHE A 21 -20.59 25.28 40.06
C PHE A 21 -21.67 26.30 39.70
N SER A 22 -21.48 27.53 40.18
CA SER A 22 -22.18 28.70 39.69
C SER A 22 -22.04 28.79 38.18
N VAL A 23 -23.17 28.78 37.49
CA VAL A 23 -23.29 29.10 36.06
C VAL A 23 -22.93 30.58 35.85
N VAL A 24 -21.66 30.85 35.60
CA VAL A 24 -21.27 32.10 34.94
C VAL A 24 -21.66 31.95 33.47
N GLY A 25 -22.46 32.89 32.99
CA GLY A 25 -23.10 32.85 31.69
C GLY A 25 -22.13 32.56 30.55
N MET A 26 -22.54 31.64 29.68
CA MET A 26 -22.04 31.56 28.32
C MET A 26 -22.55 32.81 27.60
N ALA A 27 -21.70 33.81 27.47
CA ALA A 27 -21.97 34.92 26.56
C ALA A 27 -22.02 34.34 25.14
N ASP A 28 -23.12 34.59 24.43
CA ASP A 28 -23.23 34.29 23.01
C ASP A 28 -22.04 34.91 22.27
N PRO A 29 -21.37 34.18 21.35
CA PRO A 29 -20.35 34.78 20.52
C PRO A 29 -20.99 35.90 19.68
N PRO A 30 -20.33 37.07 19.55
CA PRO A 30 -20.89 38.17 18.77
C PRO A 30 -21.09 37.71 17.32
N ALA A 31 -22.33 37.84 16.85
CA ALA A 31 -22.67 37.70 15.44
C ALA A 31 -21.84 38.69 14.63
N GLY A 32 -20.80 38.21 13.96
CA GLY A 32 -19.86 39.04 13.19
C GLY A 32 -18.42 38.53 13.14
N ALA A 33 -18.04 37.55 13.96
CA ALA A 33 -16.74 36.90 13.82
C ALA A 33 -16.80 35.84 12.71
N SER A 34 -16.68 36.27 11.45
CA SER A 34 -16.21 35.36 10.41
C SER A 34 -14.81 34.87 10.82
N ALA A 35 -14.62 33.55 10.91
CA ALA A 35 -13.29 32.97 10.99
C ALA A 35 -12.41 33.62 9.90
N PRO A 36 -11.15 33.96 10.17
CA PRO A 36 -10.30 34.51 9.13
C PRO A 36 -10.28 33.49 8.01
N ALA A 37 -10.75 33.90 6.83
CA ALA A 37 -10.57 33.12 5.63
C ALA A 37 -9.06 32.98 5.45
N THR A 38 -8.52 31.82 5.83
CA THR A 38 -7.16 31.44 5.46
C THR A 38 -7.12 31.51 3.94
N LYS A 39 -6.45 32.52 3.41
CA LYS A 39 -6.03 32.51 2.01
C LYS A 39 -5.19 31.24 1.87
N VAL A 40 -5.76 30.24 1.21
CA VAL A 40 -4.96 29.13 0.72
C VAL A 40 -4.09 29.76 -0.36
N GLU A 41 -2.84 30.05 -0.02
CA GLU A 41 -1.89 30.51 -1.02
C GLU A 41 -1.74 29.41 -2.07
N ALA A 42 -1.70 29.79 -3.34
CA ALA A 42 -1.58 28.84 -4.44
C ALA A 42 -0.23 28.12 -4.33
N TYR A 43 -0.20 26.83 -4.68
CA TYR A 43 1.03 26.05 -4.69
C TYR A 43 2.03 26.67 -5.67
N ASP A 44 3.24 26.94 -5.20
CA ASP A 44 4.32 27.54 -5.98
C ASP A 44 5.32 26.46 -6.39
N GLU A 45 5.26 26.03 -7.65
CA GLU A 45 6.14 24.98 -8.17
C GLU A 45 7.62 25.41 -8.22
N ASP A 46 7.92 26.71 -8.26
CA ASP A 46 9.31 27.21 -8.26
C ASP A 46 9.95 27.07 -6.88
N THR A 47 9.14 27.19 -5.82
CA THR A 47 9.59 27.04 -4.43
C THR A 47 9.56 25.58 -3.97
N TYR A 48 8.51 24.84 -4.35
CA TYR A 48 8.24 23.51 -3.78
C TYR A 48 8.49 22.36 -4.76
N GLY A 49 8.81 22.64 -6.02
CA GLY A 49 8.93 21.63 -7.08
C GLY A 49 7.56 21.23 -7.66
N PRO A 50 7.52 20.29 -8.63
CA PRO A 50 6.29 19.91 -9.33
C PRO A 50 5.16 19.49 -8.39
N GLU A 51 3.93 19.98 -8.60
CA GLU A 51 2.78 19.62 -7.76
C GLU A 51 2.35 18.16 -7.97
N LYS A 52 2.51 17.65 -9.19
CA LYS A 52 2.15 16.27 -9.53
C LYS A 52 3.15 15.29 -8.95
N ASP A 53 2.63 14.24 -8.35
CA ASP A 53 3.45 13.12 -7.89
C ASP A 53 4.22 12.49 -9.05
N ILE A 54 5.48 12.18 -8.79
CA ILE A 54 6.30 11.33 -9.65
C ILE A 54 5.81 9.90 -9.48
N VAL A 55 5.61 9.20 -10.60
CA VAL A 55 5.21 7.80 -10.63
C VAL A 55 6.26 6.98 -11.34
N TRP A 56 7.09 6.26 -10.60
CA TRP A 56 8.01 5.29 -11.20
C TRP A 56 7.27 4.00 -11.51
N ASN A 57 7.52 3.49 -12.71
CA ASN A 57 6.95 2.22 -13.17
C ASN A 57 8.01 1.12 -13.34
N LYS A 58 9.28 1.47 -13.11
CA LYS A 58 10.41 0.54 -13.10
C LYS A 58 11.31 0.86 -11.89
N PRO A 59 11.99 -0.15 -11.31
CA PRO A 59 11.90 -1.58 -11.66
C PRO A 59 10.58 -2.25 -11.22
N VAL A 60 9.86 -1.66 -10.26
CA VAL A 60 8.52 -2.11 -9.83
C VAL A 60 7.47 -1.04 -10.15
N PRO A 61 6.22 -1.42 -10.48
CA PRO A 61 5.19 -0.48 -10.92
C PRO A 61 4.59 0.34 -9.77
N ARG A 62 4.19 1.59 -10.06
CA ARG A 62 3.41 2.50 -9.18
C ARG A 62 4.09 2.78 -7.84
N VAL A 63 5.34 3.24 -7.90
CA VAL A 63 5.99 3.89 -6.77
C VAL A 63 5.72 5.39 -6.87
N LEU A 64 5.15 5.98 -5.82
CA LEU A 64 4.81 7.39 -5.78
C LEU A 64 5.85 8.18 -4.98
N PHE A 65 6.16 9.39 -5.45
CA PHE A 65 6.91 10.39 -4.71
C PHE A 65 6.27 11.76 -4.89
N SER A 66 6.13 12.48 -3.79
CA SER A 66 5.49 13.79 -3.76
C SER A 66 6.48 14.86 -3.33
N HIS A 67 6.76 15.83 -4.21
CA HIS A 67 7.58 16.98 -3.85
C HIS A 67 6.95 17.77 -2.71
N LYS A 68 5.65 18.05 -2.80
CA LYS A 68 4.89 18.77 -1.77
C LYS A 68 5.13 18.23 -0.36
N ILE A 69 5.10 16.90 -0.18
CA ILE A 69 5.33 16.29 1.14
C ILE A 69 6.75 16.57 1.64
N HIS A 70 7.75 16.51 0.75
CA HIS A 70 9.15 16.67 1.11
C HIS A 70 9.56 18.14 1.27
N THR A 71 9.06 19.04 0.41
CA THR A 71 9.45 20.45 0.38
C THR A 71 8.51 21.31 1.23
N MET A 72 7.21 21.29 0.95
CA MET A 72 6.23 22.12 1.64
C MET A 72 5.92 21.60 3.06
N ASP A 73 5.64 20.30 3.20
CA ASP A 73 5.20 19.76 4.49
C ASP A 73 6.40 19.45 5.43
N ALA A 74 7.49 18.89 4.89
CA ALA A 74 8.69 18.58 5.66
C ALA A 74 9.76 19.70 5.66
N GLY A 75 9.60 20.74 4.83
CA GLY A 75 10.49 21.90 4.83
C GLY A 75 11.86 21.70 4.19
N LEU A 76 12.04 20.66 3.38
CA LEU A 76 13.32 20.42 2.70
C LEU A 76 13.51 21.39 1.53
N SER A 77 14.73 21.87 1.38
CA SER A 77 15.13 22.69 0.24
C SER A 77 15.53 21.82 -0.96
N CYS A 78 15.54 22.39 -2.17
CA CYS A 78 15.89 21.66 -3.39
C CYS A 78 17.29 21.00 -3.31
N ASP A 79 18.26 21.68 -2.70
CA ASP A 79 19.63 21.21 -2.50
C ASP A 79 19.76 20.06 -1.49
N SER A 80 18.71 19.79 -0.70
CA SER A 80 18.67 18.62 0.18
C SER A 80 18.59 17.30 -0.62
N CYS A 81 18.22 17.36 -1.90
CA CYS A 81 18.11 16.18 -2.77
C CYS A 81 18.87 16.34 -4.08
N HIS A 82 18.90 17.55 -4.63
CA HIS A 82 19.46 17.84 -5.95
C HIS A 82 20.84 18.53 -5.87
N ASP A 83 21.82 18.17 -6.69
CA ASP A 83 21.82 17.05 -7.64
C ASP A 83 22.49 15.77 -7.06
N ASP A 84 22.80 15.80 -5.76
CA ASP A 84 23.62 14.77 -5.09
C ASP A 84 22.91 13.41 -5.01
N ILE A 85 21.66 13.38 -4.53
CA ILE A 85 20.89 12.14 -4.36
C ILE A 85 20.11 11.82 -5.64
N PHE A 86 19.46 12.83 -6.20
CA PHE A 86 18.68 12.74 -7.43
C PHE A 86 19.12 13.84 -8.38
N THR A 87 19.28 13.52 -9.66
CA THR A 87 19.46 14.54 -10.70
C THR A 87 18.10 15.15 -11.06
N MET A 88 18.06 16.43 -11.44
CA MET A 88 16.86 17.09 -11.99
C MET A 88 16.45 16.60 -13.40
N GLU A 89 16.67 15.31 -13.71
CA GLU A 89 16.27 14.66 -14.96
C GLU A 89 15.24 13.56 -14.64
N ALA A 90 14.03 13.71 -15.18
CA ALA A 90 12.97 12.73 -15.01
C ALA A 90 13.38 11.36 -15.55
N GLY A 91 13.23 10.32 -14.72
CA GLY A 91 13.56 8.95 -15.09
C GLY A 91 15.03 8.56 -14.91
N ALA A 92 15.93 9.50 -14.58
CA ALA A 92 17.36 9.20 -14.42
C ALA A 92 17.63 8.16 -13.32
N ALA A 93 16.95 8.25 -12.17
CA ALA A 93 17.09 7.27 -11.10
C ALA A 93 16.61 5.86 -11.51
N GLU A 94 15.41 5.73 -12.09
CA GLU A 94 14.86 4.40 -12.49
C GLU A 94 15.62 3.75 -13.66
N SER A 95 16.47 4.50 -14.37
CA SER A 95 17.36 3.96 -15.40
C SER A 95 18.59 3.26 -14.83
N LYS A 96 18.94 3.51 -13.57
CA LYS A 96 20.12 2.94 -12.92
C LYS A 96 19.81 1.57 -12.31
N GLU A 97 20.72 0.62 -12.49
CA GLU A 97 20.57 -0.74 -11.99
C GLU A 97 20.57 -0.83 -10.45
N ASP A 98 21.16 0.16 -9.78
CA ASP A 98 21.24 0.24 -8.32
C ASP A 98 20.02 0.92 -7.68
N PHE A 99 19.01 1.32 -8.44
CA PHE A 99 17.76 1.87 -7.89
C PHE A 99 16.87 0.77 -7.30
N THR A 100 17.31 0.23 -6.17
CA THR A 100 16.75 -0.95 -5.50
C THR A 100 16.69 -0.75 -3.99
N MET A 101 15.79 -1.49 -3.32
CA MET A 101 15.68 -1.47 -1.85
C MET A 101 16.99 -1.81 -1.14
N ALA A 102 17.83 -2.66 -1.74
CA ALA A 102 19.15 -2.98 -1.22
C ALA A 102 20.05 -1.75 -1.17
N SER A 103 20.09 -0.97 -2.25
CA SER A 103 20.83 0.30 -2.29
C SER A 103 20.26 1.33 -1.32
N PHE A 104 18.94 1.33 -1.11
CA PHE A 104 18.31 2.23 -0.12
C PHE A 104 18.74 1.87 1.29
N LYS A 105 18.88 0.57 1.60
CA LYS A 105 19.42 0.11 2.89
C LYS A 105 20.86 0.58 3.13
N ASP A 106 21.63 0.75 2.06
CA ASP A 106 23.00 1.26 2.09
C ASP A 106 23.07 2.81 2.17
N GLY A 107 21.92 3.48 2.30
CA GLY A 107 21.83 4.93 2.46
C GLY A 107 21.74 5.72 1.15
N ASN A 108 21.49 5.07 0.02
CA ASN A 108 21.34 5.75 -1.27
C ASN A 108 19.87 6.10 -1.57
N TYR A 109 19.65 7.05 -2.48
CA TYR A 109 18.32 7.46 -2.95
C TYR A 109 17.37 7.79 -1.79
N CYS A 110 16.18 7.18 -1.76
CA CYS A 110 15.20 7.36 -0.70
C CYS A 110 15.78 7.01 0.68
N GLY A 111 16.67 6.03 0.74
CA GLY A 111 17.30 5.56 1.97
C GLY A 111 18.30 6.52 2.60
N ALA A 112 18.71 7.58 1.90
CA ALA A 112 19.53 8.65 2.47
C ALA A 112 18.83 9.39 3.62
N CYS A 113 17.49 9.37 3.63
CA CYS A 113 16.68 9.96 4.70
C CYS A 113 15.66 8.96 5.28
N HIS A 114 15.15 8.02 4.49
CA HIS A 114 14.30 6.94 4.98
C HIS A 114 15.14 5.81 5.59
N ASP A 115 15.90 6.15 6.62
CA ASP A 115 16.90 5.32 7.32
C ASP A 115 16.41 4.79 8.69
N GLY A 116 15.18 5.16 9.10
CA GLY A 116 14.61 4.83 10.41
C GLY A 116 14.94 5.81 11.53
N SER A 117 15.78 6.81 11.27
CA SER A 117 16.17 7.88 12.20
C SER A 117 15.70 9.25 11.73
N THR A 118 16.04 9.63 10.50
CA THR A 118 15.67 10.90 9.88
C THR A 118 14.20 10.89 9.44
N ALA A 119 13.77 9.80 8.81
CA ALA A 119 12.38 9.47 8.51
C ALA A 119 12.12 7.99 8.77
N PHE A 120 10.91 7.50 8.49
CA PHE A 120 10.63 6.07 8.59
C PHE A 120 11.56 5.27 7.66
N ASP A 121 12.00 4.09 8.09
CA ASP A 121 12.88 3.22 7.31
C ASP A 121 12.18 2.75 6.02
N ALA A 122 12.80 2.99 4.87
CA ALA A 122 12.31 2.55 3.56
C ALA A 122 12.19 1.01 3.49
N ASN A 123 13.00 0.28 4.23
CA ASN A 123 13.03 -1.17 4.27
C ASN A 123 12.13 -1.77 5.37
N SER A 124 11.39 -0.95 6.12
CA SER A 124 10.44 -1.45 7.12
C SER A 124 9.30 -2.25 6.43
N PRO A 125 9.04 -3.49 6.86
CA PRO A 125 7.95 -4.33 6.34
C PRO A 125 6.56 -3.68 6.48
N GLU A 126 6.41 -2.77 7.44
CA GLU A 126 5.15 -2.11 7.79
C GLU A 126 4.93 -0.82 6.97
N LYS A 127 5.97 -0.33 6.28
CA LYS A 127 5.96 0.97 5.58
C LYS A 127 6.09 0.86 4.06
N CYS A 128 6.06 -0.36 3.50
CA CYS A 128 6.12 -0.54 2.05
C CYS A 128 5.01 0.24 1.33
N ALA A 129 3.80 0.26 1.89
CA ALA A 129 2.63 0.95 1.33
C ALA A 129 2.72 2.49 1.38
N SER A 130 3.71 3.06 2.07
CA SER A 130 3.94 4.51 2.07
C SER A 130 4.37 5.02 0.69
N CYS A 131 5.05 4.18 -0.10
CA CYS A 131 5.53 4.53 -1.44
C CYS A 131 4.98 3.59 -2.51
N HIS A 132 4.81 2.30 -2.21
CA HIS A 132 4.33 1.30 -3.14
C HIS A 132 2.81 1.17 -3.10
N THR A 133 2.15 1.40 -4.23
CA THR A 133 0.69 1.17 -4.33
C THR A 133 0.40 -0.26 -4.80
N PRO A 134 -0.12 -1.15 -3.93
CA PRO A 134 -0.47 -2.50 -4.34
C PRO A 134 -1.57 -2.44 -5.41
N PRO A 135 -1.53 -3.35 -6.41
CA PRO A 135 -2.67 -3.47 -7.32
C PRO A 135 -3.89 -3.93 -6.55
N GLY A 136 -5.08 -3.66 -7.09
CA GLY A 136 -6.27 -4.39 -6.65
C GLY A 136 -6.21 -5.85 -7.12
N THR A 137 -7.26 -6.27 -7.81
CA THR A 137 -7.31 -7.61 -8.40
C THR A 137 -6.29 -7.78 -9.53
N ILE A 138 -5.43 -8.79 -9.41
CA ILE A 138 -4.57 -9.31 -10.47
C ILE A 138 -5.28 -10.48 -11.13
N VAL A 139 -5.12 -10.60 -12.44
CA VAL A 139 -5.57 -11.78 -13.20
C VAL A 139 -4.42 -12.36 -13.99
N PHE A 140 -3.97 -13.54 -13.58
CA PHE A 140 -3.01 -14.33 -14.33
C PHE A 140 -3.70 -14.96 -15.55
N THR A 141 -2.97 -14.96 -16.65
CA THR A 141 -3.38 -15.43 -17.97
C THR A 141 -2.61 -16.68 -18.42
N LYS A 142 -1.50 -17.02 -17.74
CA LYS A 142 -0.60 -18.13 -18.04
C LYS A 142 -0.19 -18.88 -16.77
N PRO A 143 0.08 -20.20 -16.88
CA PRO A 143 -0.15 -21.05 -18.05
C PRO A 143 -1.65 -21.30 -18.31
N VAL A 144 -2.52 -21.04 -17.32
CA VAL A 144 -3.98 -21.14 -17.45
C VAL A 144 -4.58 -19.74 -17.42
N LYS A 145 -5.49 -19.45 -18.36
CA LYS A 145 -6.18 -18.16 -18.43
C LYS A 145 -7.15 -17.99 -17.26
N ALA A 146 -7.20 -16.78 -16.71
CA ALA A 146 -8.20 -16.33 -15.76
C ALA A 146 -8.09 -16.93 -14.36
N VAL A 147 -6.90 -16.82 -13.78
CA VAL A 147 -6.68 -17.05 -12.34
C VAL A 147 -6.64 -15.71 -11.63
N VAL A 148 -7.52 -15.47 -10.68
CA VAL A 148 -7.59 -14.19 -9.95
C VAL A 148 -6.84 -14.25 -8.63
N PHE A 149 -6.29 -13.11 -8.24
CA PHE A 149 -5.72 -12.84 -6.92
C PHE A 149 -6.08 -11.41 -6.51
N ASP A 150 -6.51 -11.20 -5.28
CA ASP A 150 -6.89 -9.86 -4.79
C ASP A 150 -6.04 -9.44 -3.57
N HIS A 151 -5.32 -8.33 -3.69
CA HIS A 151 -4.48 -7.83 -2.60
C HIS A 151 -5.30 -7.35 -1.40
N LYS A 152 -6.48 -6.76 -1.62
CA LYS A 152 -7.31 -6.24 -0.53
C LYS A 152 -7.73 -7.39 0.37
N GLU A 153 -8.18 -8.50 -0.22
CA GLU A 153 -8.55 -9.68 0.58
C GLU A 153 -7.35 -10.17 1.41
N HIS A 154 -6.18 -10.34 0.80
CA HIS A 154 -5.02 -10.91 1.50
C HIS A 154 -4.41 -9.95 2.53
N VAL A 155 -4.23 -8.67 2.19
CA VAL A 155 -3.55 -7.70 3.05
C VAL A 155 -4.51 -7.08 4.06
N ASN A 156 -5.69 -6.64 3.62
CA ASN A 156 -6.60 -5.88 4.47
C ASN A 156 -7.57 -6.80 5.23
N ASP A 157 -8.14 -7.80 4.56
CA ASP A 157 -9.18 -8.63 5.18
C ASP A 157 -8.57 -9.80 5.99
N PHE A 158 -7.46 -10.39 5.53
CA PHE A 158 -6.74 -11.47 6.22
C PHE A 158 -5.50 -11.02 7.00
N GLY A 159 -5.07 -9.76 6.87
CA GLY A 159 -4.00 -9.18 7.68
C GLY A 159 -2.59 -9.65 7.35
N PHE A 160 -2.34 -10.14 6.13
CA PHE A 160 -0.98 -10.44 5.68
C PHE A 160 -0.18 -9.17 5.45
N ASN A 161 1.10 -9.17 5.82
CA ASN A 161 2.01 -8.09 5.49
C ASN A 161 2.68 -8.32 4.12
N CYS A 162 3.31 -7.28 3.57
CA CYS A 162 3.91 -7.33 2.23
C CYS A 162 4.99 -8.43 2.13
N THR A 163 5.78 -8.59 3.18
CA THR A 163 6.90 -9.56 3.22
C THR A 163 6.42 -11.01 3.32
N SER A 164 5.17 -11.26 3.72
CA SER A 164 4.56 -12.60 3.72
C SER A 164 4.53 -13.22 2.32
N CYS A 165 4.59 -12.40 1.26
CA CYS A 165 4.62 -12.86 -0.12
C CYS A 165 5.84 -12.37 -0.89
N HIS A 166 6.25 -11.11 -0.68
CA HIS A 166 7.21 -10.43 -1.55
C HIS A 166 8.69 -10.62 -1.19
N SER A 167 9.01 -11.33 -0.10
CA SER A 167 10.40 -11.74 0.16
C SER A 167 10.84 -12.85 -0.80
N ASP A 168 9.99 -13.87 -1.00
CA ASP A 168 10.40 -15.12 -1.65
C ASP A 168 9.35 -15.72 -2.60
N LEU A 169 8.04 -15.56 -2.32
CA LEU A 169 6.98 -16.28 -3.06
C LEU A 169 6.62 -15.60 -4.38
N PHE A 170 6.55 -14.27 -4.38
CA PHE A 170 6.16 -13.48 -5.54
C PHE A 170 6.98 -12.20 -5.63
N LYS A 171 7.60 -11.93 -6.79
CA LYS A 171 8.17 -10.60 -7.03
C LYS A 171 7.06 -9.55 -7.13
N MET A 172 7.35 -8.31 -6.74
CA MET A 172 6.44 -7.16 -6.89
C MET A 172 6.33 -6.68 -8.35
N ILE A 173 6.25 -7.61 -9.31
CA ILE A 173 6.12 -7.36 -10.74
C ILE A 173 4.99 -8.26 -11.26
N ILE A 174 3.90 -7.64 -11.72
CA ILE A 174 2.75 -8.36 -12.25
C ILE A 174 3.20 -9.21 -13.45
N GLY A 175 2.85 -10.49 -13.42
CA GLY A 175 3.20 -11.47 -14.45
C GLY A 175 4.62 -12.02 -14.38
N ASP A 176 5.43 -11.69 -13.36
CA ASP A 176 6.76 -12.30 -13.22
C ASP A 176 6.67 -13.82 -13.03
N ALA A 177 5.74 -14.29 -12.19
CA ALA A 177 5.48 -15.72 -11.99
C ALA A 177 5.08 -16.43 -13.31
N GLU A 178 4.34 -15.74 -14.18
CA GLU A 178 3.89 -16.27 -15.47
C GLU A 178 5.03 -16.51 -16.48
N LYS A 179 6.20 -15.89 -16.28
CA LYS A 179 7.36 -16.10 -17.17
C LYS A 179 7.90 -17.53 -17.07
N ASN A 180 7.73 -18.17 -15.92
CA ASN A 180 8.15 -19.56 -15.69
C ASN A 180 6.95 -20.51 -15.78
N GLU A 181 6.31 -20.58 -16.95
CA GLU A 181 5.06 -21.34 -17.18
C GLU A 181 5.14 -22.82 -16.78
N LYS A 182 6.35 -23.42 -16.77
CA LYS A 182 6.57 -24.81 -16.33
C LYS A 182 6.65 -24.97 -14.82
N GLU A 183 6.99 -23.91 -14.10
CA GLU A 183 7.08 -23.92 -12.63
C GLU A 183 5.84 -23.33 -11.98
N PHE A 184 5.18 -22.35 -12.61
CA PHE A 184 3.94 -21.76 -12.11
C PHE A 184 2.73 -22.62 -12.47
N ILE A 185 2.71 -23.85 -11.93
CA ILE A 185 1.68 -24.87 -12.13
C ILE A 185 1.21 -25.44 -10.79
N MET A 186 0.05 -26.12 -10.79
CA MET A 186 -0.53 -26.72 -9.58
C MET A 186 0.43 -27.64 -8.83
N GLU A 187 1.32 -28.36 -9.53
CA GLU A 187 2.33 -29.22 -8.91
C GLU A 187 3.25 -28.43 -7.96
N ALA A 188 3.66 -27.21 -8.35
CA ALA A 188 4.46 -26.35 -7.48
C ALA A 188 3.65 -25.86 -6.27
N LEU A 189 2.35 -25.59 -6.44
CA LEU A 189 1.46 -25.22 -5.32
C LEU A 189 1.36 -26.37 -4.31
N TYR A 190 1.26 -27.62 -4.76
CA TYR A 190 1.26 -28.78 -3.86
C TYR A 190 2.58 -28.95 -3.09
N GLN A 191 3.68 -28.41 -3.64
CA GLN A 191 4.99 -28.36 -3.00
C GLN A 191 5.20 -27.08 -2.19
N LYS A 192 4.11 -26.44 -1.72
CA LYS A 192 4.11 -25.21 -0.91
C LYS A 192 4.79 -24.00 -1.57
N LYS A 193 4.79 -23.92 -2.90
CA LYS A 193 5.25 -22.73 -3.65
C LYS A 193 4.06 -21.84 -4.05
N TYR A 194 4.33 -20.57 -4.34
CA TYR A 194 3.33 -19.60 -4.81
C TYR A 194 2.10 -19.58 -3.87
N CYS A 195 0.88 -19.65 -4.42
CA CYS A 195 -0.37 -19.67 -3.65
C CYS A 195 -0.41 -20.83 -2.66
N GLY A 196 0.19 -21.97 -3.00
CA GLY A 196 0.20 -23.17 -2.18
C GLY A 196 1.06 -23.09 -0.93
N ALA A 197 1.88 -22.04 -0.78
CA ALA A 197 2.60 -21.78 0.47
C ALA A 197 1.65 -21.58 1.66
N CYS A 198 0.43 -21.08 1.39
CA CYS A 198 -0.62 -20.89 2.40
C CYS A 198 -1.91 -21.67 2.05
N HIS A 199 -2.25 -21.84 0.76
CA HIS A 199 -3.36 -22.67 0.31
C HIS A 199 -3.00 -24.17 0.29
N ASP A 200 -2.53 -24.68 1.43
CA ASP A 200 -2.07 -26.05 1.66
C ASP A 200 -3.07 -26.92 2.41
N GLY A 201 -4.17 -26.34 2.91
CA GLY A 201 -5.16 -27.03 3.75
C GLY A 201 -4.93 -26.87 5.24
N GLU A 202 -3.83 -26.25 5.66
CA GLU A 202 -3.50 -25.96 7.06
C GLU A 202 -3.70 -24.48 7.37
N GLN A 203 -3.06 -23.60 6.60
CA GLN A 203 -3.15 -22.15 6.82
C GLN A 203 -4.38 -21.54 6.14
N ALA A 204 -4.69 -22.00 4.93
CA ALA A 204 -5.90 -21.68 4.18
C ALA A 204 -6.46 -22.93 3.50
N PHE A 205 -7.59 -22.81 2.80
CA PHE A 205 -8.16 -23.96 2.07
C PHE A 205 -7.16 -24.49 1.04
N ALA A 206 -7.09 -25.82 0.90
CA ALA A 206 -6.14 -26.47 0.01
C ALA A 206 -6.42 -26.15 -1.46
N SER A 207 -5.35 -25.87 -2.23
CA SER A 207 -5.40 -25.47 -3.64
C SER A 207 -6.08 -26.51 -4.56
N ASN A 208 -6.15 -27.77 -4.15
CA ASN A 208 -6.79 -28.87 -4.91
C ASN A 208 -8.28 -29.09 -4.58
N THR A 209 -8.91 -28.25 -3.74
CA THR A 209 -10.30 -28.49 -3.30
C THR A 209 -11.33 -27.51 -3.88
N ARG A 210 -10.93 -26.27 -4.16
CA ARG A 210 -11.86 -25.17 -4.54
C ARG A 210 -11.40 -24.43 -5.80
N CYS A 211 -11.33 -25.16 -6.91
CA CYS A 211 -10.74 -24.65 -8.16
C CYS A 211 -11.38 -23.33 -8.63
N ASN A 212 -12.70 -23.22 -8.52
CA ASN A 212 -13.47 -22.05 -8.98
C ASN A 212 -13.34 -20.81 -8.10
N THR A 213 -12.68 -20.90 -6.94
CA THR A 213 -12.38 -19.70 -6.12
C THR A 213 -11.36 -18.82 -6.82
N CYS A 214 -10.36 -19.43 -7.47
CA CYS A 214 -9.29 -18.72 -8.16
C CYS A 214 -9.48 -18.76 -9.68
N HIS A 215 -9.91 -19.90 -10.24
CA HIS A 215 -10.14 -20.06 -11.67
C HIS A 215 -11.55 -19.57 -12.05
N ILE A 216 -11.65 -18.33 -12.52
CA ILE A 216 -12.94 -17.73 -12.92
C ILE A 216 -13.35 -18.13 -14.35
N GLY A 217 -12.46 -18.79 -15.09
CA GLY A 217 -12.67 -19.20 -16.47
C GLY A 217 -12.78 -18.03 -17.45
N VAL A 218 -12.88 -18.35 -18.73
CA VAL A 218 -12.94 -17.33 -19.81
C VAL A 218 -14.16 -16.43 -19.70
N LEU A 219 -15.31 -16.96 -19.28
CA LEU A 219 -16.54 -16.17 -19.10
C LEU A 219 -16.42 -15.19 -17.92
N GLY A 220 -15.79 -15.61 -16.83
CA GLY A 220 -15.50 -14.72 -15.70
C GLY A 220 -14.55 -13.60 -16.13
N PHE A 221 -13.50 -13.96 -16.87
CA PHE A 221 -12.56 -13.00 -17.44
C PHE A 221 -13.25 -11.99 -18.35
N ASP A 222 -14.07 -12.45 -19.30
CA ASP A 222 -14.75 -11.58 -20.25
C ASP A 222 -15.79 -10.68 -19.57
N ARG A 223 -16.43 -11.13 -18.47
CA ARG A 223 -17.30 -10.28 -17.66
C ARG A 223 -16.52 -9.18 -16.94
N MET A 224 -15.33 -9.48 -16.45
CA MET A 224 -14.49 -8.52 -15.73
C MET A 224 -13.77 -7.53 -16.68
N PHE A 225 -13.35 -7.98 -17.87
CA PHE A 225 -12.45 -7.21 -18.75
C PHE A 225 -12.92 -7.09 -20.22
N GLY A 226 -13.85 -7.93 -20.68
CA GLY A 226 -14.29 -7.97 -22.10
C GLY A 226 -15.11 -6.77 -22.54
N ASN A 227 -15.81 -6.09 -21.63
CA ASN A 227 -16.60 -4.90 -21.96
C ASN A 227 -15.77 -3.63 -22.19
N ALA A 228 -14.46 -3.62 -21.87
CA ALA A 228 -13.60 -2.47 -22.16
C ALA A 228 -13.38 -2.23 -23.67
N ASN A 229 -13.64 -3.23 -24.52
CA ASN A 229 -13.56 -3.12 -25.98
C ASN A 229 -14.94 -3.13 -26.69
N ALA A 230 -16.01 -3.58 -26.02
CA ALA A 230 -17.35 -3.66 -26.63
C ALA A 230 -18.00 -2.29 -26.87
N GLU A 231 -17.59 -1.24 -26.16
CA GLU A 231 -18.08 0.13 -26.40
C GLU A 231 -17.49 0.76 -27.67
N LYS A 232 -16.36 0.25 -28.21
CA LYS A 232 -15.76 0.77 -29.45
C LYS A 232 -16.44 0.27 -30.73
N GLU A 233 -17.17 -0.84 -30.70
CA GLU A 233 -17.83 -1.38 -31.90
C GLU A 233 -19.24 -0.82 -32.15
N LYS A 234 -19.89 -0.22 -31.15
CA LYS A 234 -21.26 0.31 -31.30
C LYS A 234 -21.35 1.68 -32.01
N GLY A 235 -20.22 2.24 -32.45
CA GLY A 235 -20.14 3.55 -33.10
C GLY A 235 -19.96 3.55 -34.63
N ARG A 236 -20.01 2.39 -35.31
CA ARG A 236 -19.95 2.30 -36.77
C ARG A 236 -21.22 1.66 -37.34
N HIS A 237 -22.27 2.46 -37.45
CA HIS A 237 -23.37 2.24 -38.38
C HIS A 237 -23.65 3.53 -39.13
#